data_AF-A0A6I5X1M7-F1
#
_entry.id   AF-A0A6I5X1M7-F1
#
_cell.length_a   1.000
_cell.length_b   1.000
_cell.length_c   1.000
_cell.angle_alpha   90.00
_cell.angle_beta   90.00
_cell.angle_gamma   90.00
#
_symmetry.space_group_name_H-M   'P 1'
#
loop_
_entity.id
_entity.type
_entity.pdbx_description
1 polymer ?
#
loop_
_entity_poly.entity_id
_entity_poly.type
_entity_poly.pdbx_seq_one_letter_code
_entity_poly.pdbx_strand_id
1 'polypeptide(L)'
;MHFNAVLQVGASEGLSGAERPARRAASRRSLTLSAISRSQSQGELPVIVRDISPMGFLIEAETEALSQGEVIGIELPGAGTVIARVVWANHRYFGCSLDEEISPGTISAALLKADARGHQGEPTAATREMVFAPRAGAIRLGPELNFSVAFRLTVLFWTLIGSVIYFVLN
;
A
#
# COMPACT_ATOMS: atom_id res chain seq x y z
N MET A 1 0.63 -15.43 66.64
CA MET A 1 -0.42 -14.44 66.35
C MET A 1 -0.40 -14.14 64.85
N HIS A 2 -1.49 -14.48 64.15
CA HIS A 2 -2.03 -14.01 62.85
C HIS A 2 -1.08 -13.89 61.62
N PHE A 3 -1.19 -14.73 60.57
CA PHE A 3 -2.14 -14.68 59.42
C PHE A 3 -2.22 -13.27 58.78
N ASN A 4 -1.98 -13.02 57.48
CA ASN A 4 -2.54 -13.71 56.32
C ASN A 4 -1.77 -13.38 55.03
N ALA A 5 -1.60 -14.38 54.17
CA ALA A 5 -1.25 -14.23 52.76
C ALA A 5 -2.50 -13.81 51.97
N VAL A 6 -2.35 -12.90 51.01
CA VAL A 6 -3.37 -12.65 49.97
C VAL A 6 -2.73 -12.89 48.61
N LEU A 7 -2.85 -14.13 48.16
CA LEU A 7 -2.90 -14.51 46.76
C LEU A 7 -4.32 -14.23 46.27
N GLN A 8 -4.50 -13.36 45.26
CA GLN A 8 -5.43 -13.59 44.15
C GLN A 8 -5.32 -12.47 43.12
N VAL A 9 -4.60 -12.70 42.03
CA VAL A 9 -4.90 -12.05 40.73
C VAL A 9 -5.27 -13.19 39.81
N GLY A 10 -6.56 -13.25 39.50
CA GLY A 10 -7.19 -14.36 38.81
C GLY A 10 -6.61 -14.59 37.43
N ALA A 11 -6.30 -15.86 37.17
CA ALA A 11 -6.24 -16.40 35.83
C ALA A 11 -7.66 -16.40 35.23
N SER A 12 -7.78 -15.82 34.04
CA SER A 12 -8.75 -16.29 33.05
C SER A 12 -8.05 -16.26 31.70
N GLU A 13 -7.52 -17.41 31.30
CA GLU A 13 -7.30 -17.72 29.89
C GLU A 13 -8.65 -17.68 29.17
N GLY A 14 -8.66 -17.04 27.99
CA GLY A 14 -9.83 -16.89 27.14
C GLY A 14 -9.41 -16.40 25.78
N LEU A 15 -9.25 -17.35 24.87
CA LEU A 15 -8.76 -17.29 23.50
C LEU A 15 -9.22 -16.11 22.62
N SER A 16 -8.29 -15.68 21.76
CA SER A 16 -8.46 -15.48 20.31
C SER A 16 -9.57 -14.56 19.82
N GLY A 17 -9.18 -13.41 19.27
CA GLY A 17 -9.99 -12.71 18.28
C GLY A 17 -9.54 -11.27 18.04
N ALA A 18 -9.13 -10.99 16.80
CA ALA A 18 -8.82 -9.66 16.28
C ALA A 18 -7.51 -9.02 16.78
N GLU A 19 -6.37 -9.65 16.47
CA GLU A 19 -5.17 -8.87 16.17
C GLU A 19 -5.52 -7.86 15.06
N ARG A 20 -5.42 -6.58 15.41
CA ARG A 20 -6.02 -5.45 14.70
C ARG A 20 -5.49 -5.35 13.26
N PRO A 21 -6.35 -5.44 12.22
CA PRO A 21 -5.97 -5.10 10.84
C PRO A 21 -5.58 -3.62 10.65
N ALA A 22 -5.73 -2.78 11.68
CA ALA A 22 -5.46 -1.34 11.63
C ALA A 22 -3.96 -0.95 11.60
N ARG A 23 -3.02 -1.81 12.04
CA ARG A 23 -1.59 -1.43 12.05
C ARG A 23 -0.97 -1.43 10.64
N ARG A 24 -1.48 -2.27 9.73
CA ARG A 24 -0.98 -2.36 8.33
C ARG A 24 -1.43 -1.20 7.44
N ALA A 25 -2.51 -0.51 7.79
CA ALA A 25 -3.02 0.63 7.01
C ALA A 25 -2.26 1.95 7.27
N ALA A 26 -1.44 2.03 8.33
CA ALA A 26 -0.95 3.30 8.87
C ALA A 26 0.28 3.92 8.14
N SER A 27 0.79 3.29 7.09
CA SER A 27 2.01 3.78 6.41
C SER A 27 1.86 4.04 4.92
N ARG A 28 0.66 3.84 4.35
CA ARG A 28 0.41 4.11 2.93
C ARG A 28 -0.01 5.56 2.75
N ARG A 29 0.78 6.32 2.00
CA ARG A 29 0.54 7.74 1.73
C ARG A 29 0.10 7.91 0.28
N SER A 30 -1.07 8.51 0.07
CA SER A 30 -1.54 8.82 -1.28
C SER A 30 -0.81 10.05 -1.81
N LEU A 31 -0.42 10.00 -3.08
CA LEU A 31 0.26 11.07 -3.78
C LEU A 31 -0.01 10.98 -5.28
N THR A 32 0.28 12.03 -6.04
CA THR A 32 0.26 11.96 -7.50
C THR A 32 1.62 12.41 -8.01
N LEU A 33 2.45 11.45 -8.42
CA LEU A 33 3.80 11.70 -8.89
C LEU A 33 4.02 11.03 -10.24
N SER A 34 4.22 11.83 -11.29
CA SER A 34 4.69 11.30 -12.57
C SER A 34 6.14 10.83 -12.44
N ALA A 35 6.38 9.57 -12.77
CA ALA A 35 7.67 8.89 -12.72
C ALA A 35 7.90 8.13 -14.03
N ILE A 36 9.15 7.71 -14.26
CA ILE A 36 9.49 6.83 -15.37
C ILE A 36 9.69 5.43 -14.79
N SER A 37 8.92 4.48 -15.32
CA SER A 37 9.10 3.06 -15.08
C SER A 37 9.92 2.47 -16.22
N ARG A 38 10.85 1.57 -15.91
CA ARG A 38 11.61 0.79 -16.87
C ARG A 38 11.17 -0.67 -16.75
N SER A 39 10.48 -1.14 -17.78
CA SER A 39 10.09 -2.52 -17.95
C SER A 39 11.05 -3.21 -18.92
N GLN A 40 11.27 -4.52 -18.72
CA GLN A 40 12.02 -5.33 -19.70
C GLN A 40 11.24 -5.56 -20.99
N SER A 41 9.90 -5.54 -20.93
CA SER A 41 9.05 -5.81 -22.09
C SER A 41 8.78 -4.56 -22.93
N GLN A 42 8.64 -3.39 -22.29
CA GLN A 42 8.27 -2.14 -22.96
C GLN A 42 9.33 -1.03 -22.94
N GLY A 43 10.44 -1.21 -22.22
CA GLY A 43 11.46 -0.18 -22.07
C GLY A 43 11.01 0.92 -21.09
N GLU A 44 11.24 2.18 -21.43
CA GLU A 44 10.88 3.33 -20.58
C GLU A 44 9.42 3.75 -20.81
N LEU A 45 8.63 3.67 -19.75
CA LEU A 45 7.20 3.93 -19.72
C LEU A 45 6.90 5.07 -18.72
N PRO A 46 6.24 6.16 -19.15
CA PRO A 46 5.75 7.16 -18.22
C PRO A 46 4.60 6.59 -17.38
N VAL A 47 4.70 6.71 -16.06
CA VAL A 47 3.70 6.22 -15.11
C VAL A 47 3.36 7.28 -14.07
N ILE A 48 2.19 7.15 -13.44
CA ILE A 48 1.78 8.00 -12.34
C ILE A 48 1.69 7.19 -11.05
N VAL A 49 2.55 7.47 -10.09
CA VAL A 49 2.46 6.89 -8.75
C VAL A 49 1.29 7.51 -8.00
N ARG A 50 0.37 6.68 -7.50
CA ARG A 50 -0.89 7.05 -6.81
C ARG A 50 -0.85 6.87 -5.30
N ASP A 51 -0.06 5.90 -4.85
CA ASP A 51 0.25 5.72 -3.44
C ASP A 51 1.65 5.14 -3.27
N ILE A 52 2.24 5.39 -2.11
CA ILE A 52 3.54 4.83 -1.73
C ILE A 52 3.49 4.33 -0.28
N SER A 53 4.23 3.26 -0.03
CA SER A 53 4.49 2.67 1.28
C SER A 53 5.92 2.13 1.32
N PRO A 54 6.44 1.73 2.48
CA PRO A 54 7.79 1.18 2.56
C PRO A 54 8.00 -0.11 1.74
N MET A 55 6.94 -0.90 1.51
CA MET A 55 7.02 -2.20 0.82
C MET A 55 6.40 -2.22 -0.58
N GLY A 56 5.81 -1.11 -1.03
CA GLY A 56 5.08 -1.10 -2.29
C GLY A 56 4.52 0.25 -2.67
N PHE A 57 4.05 0.33 -3.90
CA PHE A 57 3.39 1.50 -4.45
C PHE A 57 2.37 1.10 -5.51
N LEU A 58 1.38 1.97 -5.71
CA LEU A 58 0.39 1.84 -6.77
C LEU A 58 0.77 2.77 -7.92
N ILE A 59 0.82 2.24 -9.13
CA ILE A 59 1.02 3.06 -10.34
C ILE A 59 -0.22 3.01 -11.24
N GLU A 60 -0.42 4.10 -11.96
CA GLU A 60 -1.33 4.22 -13.09
C GLU A 60 -0.52 4.37 -14.38
N ALA A 61 -0.84 3.56 -15.39
CA ALA A 61 -0.23 3.59 -16.72
C ALA A 61 -1.29 3.23 -17.79
N GLU A 62 -0.96 3.38 -19.07
CA GLU A 62 -1.87 2.99 -20.15
C GLU A 62 -2.17 1.49 -20.13
N THR A 63 -3.37 1.11 -20.57
CA THR A 63 -3.79 -0.28 -20.66
C THR A 63 -2.86 -1.02 -21.63
N GLU A 64 -2.44 -2.24 -21.26
CA GLU A 64 -1.43 -3.07 -21.95
C GLU A 64 0.03 -2.74 -21.65
N ALA A 65 0.32 -1.74 -20.81
CA ALA A 65 1.71 -1.31 -20.60
C ALA A 65 2.54 -2.26 -19.72
N LEU A 66 1.90 -3.02 -18.83
CA LEU A 66 2.57 -3.89 -17.85
C LEU A 66 1.77 -5.17 -17.60
N SER A 67 2.48 -6.25 -17.29
CA SER A 67 1.89 -7.56 -16.99
C SER A 67 2.04 -7.95 -15.51
N GLN A 68 1.09 -8.72 -14.99
CA GLN A 68 1.21 -9.28 -13.64
C GLN A 68 2.43 -10.24 -13.57
N GLY A 69 3.20 -10.13 -12.49
CA GLY A 69 4.43 -10.90 -12.26
C GLY A 69 5.70 -10.24 -12.81
N GLU A 70 5.54 -9.21 -13.65
CA GLU A 70 6.64 -8.49 -14.28
C GLU A 70 7.49 -7.71 -13.28
N VAL A 71 8.80 -7.64 -13.55
CA VAL A 71 9.76 -6.84 -12.77
C VAL A 71 10.02 -5.53 -13.49
N ILE A 72 9.82 -4.42 -12.78
CA ILE A 72 9.99 -3.06 -13.26
C ILE A 72 10.99 -2.30 -12.37
N GLY A 73 11.74 -1.39 -12.97
CA GLY A 73 12.54 -0.42 -12.24
C GLY A 73 11.87 0.94 -12.28
N ILE A 74 11.53 1.56 -11.15
CA ILE A 74 10.92 2.89 -11.12
C ILE A 74 11.88 3.91 -10.54
N GLU A 75 11.97 5.08 -11.16
CA GLU A 75 12.79 6.17 -10.63
C GLU A 75 12.03 6.95 -9.54
N LEU A 76 12.50 6.84 -8.29
CA LEU A 76 11.97 7.56 -7.14
C LEU A 76 12.93 8.66 -6.67
N PRO A 77 12.42 9.84 -6.30
CA PRO A 77 13.24 10.91 -5.75
C PRO A 77 13.86 10.48 -4.41
N GLY A 78 15.17 10.67 -4.28
CA GLY A 78 15.93 10.34 -3.07
C GLY A 78 16.42 8.88 -2.98
N ALA A 79 15.98 7.98 -3.87
CA ALA A 79 16.51 6.61 -3.97
C ALA A 79 17.03 6.24 -5.37
N GLY A 80 16.68 7.01 -6.41
CA GLY A 80 16.98 6.64 -7.79
C GLY A 80 16.09 5.49 -8.26
N THR A 81 16.64 4.59 -9.07
CA THR A 81 15.88 3.45 -9.58
C THR A 81 15.71 2.37 -8.52
N VAL A 82 14.46 2.07 -8.16
CA VAL A 82 14.10 0.96 -7.27
C VAL A 82 13.42 -0.16 -8.05
N ILE A 83 13.73 -1.41 -7.70
CA ILE A 83 13.17 -2.59 -8.37
C ILE A 83 11.89 -3.03 -7.66
N ALA A 84 10.85 -3.30 -8.44
CA ALA A 84 9.57 -3.75 -7.94
C ALA A 84 8.94 -4.79 -8.86
N ARG A 85 8.09 -5.65 -8.30
CA ARG A 85 7.31 -6.65 -9.01
C ARG A 85 5.84 -6.25 -9.05
N VAL A 86 5.23 -6.32 -10.23
CA VAL A 86 3.79 -6.15 -10.41
C VAL A 86 3.06 -7.34 -9.79
N VAL A 87 2.40 -7.15 -8.66
CA VAL A 87 1.69 -8.21 -7.93
C VAL A 87 0.25 -8.39 -8.39
N TRP A 88 -0.34 -7.36 -8.97
CA TRP A 88 -1.65 -7.38 -9.63
C TRP A 88 -1.75 -6.24 -10.64
N ALA A 89 -2.61 -6.42 -11.64
CA ALA A 89 -2.91 -5.45 -12.68
C ALA A 89 -4.43 -5.36 -12.87
N ASN A 90 -4.96 -4.15 -13.08
CA ASN A 90 -6.35 -3.89 -13.39
C ASN A 90 -6.48 -2.70 -14.34
N HIS A 91 -6.78 -2.97 -15.61
CA HIS A 91 -6.90 -1.95 -16.67
C HIS A 91 -5.66 -1.03 -16.71
N ARG A 92 -5.73 0.10 -15.99
CA ARG A 92 -4.70 1.13 -15.91
C ARG A 92 -3.93 1.14 -14.59
N TYR A 93 -4.35 0.37 -13.59
CA TYR A 93 -3.74 0.36 -12.26
C TYR A 93 -2.91 -0.89 -12.03
N PHE A 94 -1.71 -0.71 -11.49
CA PHE A 94 -0.78 -1.80 -11.23
C PHE A 94 -0.23 -1.69 -9.82
N GLY A 95 -0.50 -2.71 -9.00
CA GLY A 95 0.08 -2.80 -7.66
C GLY A 95 1.48 -3.38 -7.73
N CYS A 96 2.45 -2.66 -7.18
CA CYS A 96 3.85 -3.06 -7.21
C CYS A 96 4.37 -3.32 -5.79
N SER A 97 5.08 -4.43 -5.60
CA SER A 97 5.79 -4.77 -4.36
C SER A 97 7.29 -4.59 -4.59
N LEU A 98 7.98 -3.96 -3.66
CA LEU A 98 9.45 -3.90 -3.72
C LEU A 98 10.06 -5.14 -3.10
N ASP A 99 11.24 -5.49 -3.58
CA ASP A 99 12.08 -6.53 -2.99
C ASP A 99 12.82 -5.99 -1.74
N GLU A 100 13.09 -4.68 -1.68
CA GLU A 100 13.73 -3.99 -0.57
C GLU A 100 12.87 -2.84 -0.03
N GLU A 101 12.93 -2.59 1.28
CA GLU A 101 12.18 -1.50 1.91
C GLU A 101 12.72 -0.13 1.51
N ILE A 102 11.83 0.76 1.07
CA ILE A 102 12.20 2.14 0.76
C ILE A 102 12.33 2.96 2.03
N SER A 103 13.38 3.77 2.10
CA SER A 103 13.62 4.62 3.27
C SER A 103 12.49 5.64 3.51
N PRO A 104 12.25 6.05 4.76
CA PRO A 104 11.33 7.14 5.07
C PRO A 104 11.68 8.47 4.37
N GLY A 105 12.97 8.69 4.07
CA GLY A 105 13.46 9.85 3.35
C GLY A 105 12.99 9.87 1.90
N THR A 106 13.05 8.73 1.21
CA THR A 106 12.56 8.55 -0.16
C THR A 106 11.05 8.79 -0.24
N ILE A 107 10.30 8.24 0.72
CA ILE A 107 8.85 8.46 0.82
C ILE A 107 8.55 9.95 1.00
N SER A 108 9.29 10.63 1.87
CA SER A 108 9.12 12.06 2.12
C SER A 108 9.47 12.92 0.89
N ALA A 109 10.56 12.58 0.18
CA ALA A 109 10.95 13.26 -1.04
C ALA A 109 9.91 13.08 -2.16
N ALA A 110 9.33 11.88 -2.29
CA ALA A 110 8.26 11.60 -3.25
C ALA A 110 7.02 12.46 -2.99
N LEU A 111 6.63 12.61 -1.71
CA LEU A 111 5.50 13.45 -1.32
C LEU A 111 5.73 14.93 -1.58
N LEU A 112 6.92 15.44 -1.22
CA LEU A 112 7.27 16.83 -1.48
C LEU A 112 7.26 17.15 -2.97
N LYS A 113 7.80 16.25 -3.80
CA LYS A 113 7.81 16.43 -5.26
C LYS A 113 6.39 16.37 -5.85
N ALA A 114 5.52 15.52 -5.31
CA ALA A 114 4.12 15.45 -5.71
C ALA A 114 3.36 16.75 -5.38
N ASP A 115 3.52 17.27 -4.16
CA ASP A 115 2.84 18.50 -3.71
C ASP A 115 3.34 19.75 -4.44
N ALA A 116 4.65 19.80 -4.73
CA ALA A 116 5.24 20.88 -5.53
C ALA A 116 4.62 20.98 -6.93
N ARG A 117 4.37 19.85 -7.60
CA ARG A 117 3.71 19.83 -8.93
C ARG A 117 2.25 20.28 -8.86
N GLY A 118 1.55 20.02 -7.77
CA GLY A 118 0.18 20.50 -7.55
C GLY A 118 0.08 22.03 -7.52
N HIS A 119 1.13 22.73 -7.08
CA HIS A 119 1.16 24.20 -6.99
C HIS A 119 1.64 24.90 -8.28
N GLN A 120 2.21 24.18 -9.26
CA GLN A 120 2.73 24.80 -10.50
C GLN A 120 1.67 24.97 -11.60
N GLY A 121 0.41 24.65 -11.33
CA GLY A 121 -0.70 24.74 -12.29
C GLY A 121 -1.44 26.08 -12.34
N GLU A 122 -1.05 27.10 -11.59
CA GLU A 122 -1.83 28.36 -11.49
C GLU A 122 -0.97 29.60 -11.82
N PRO A 123 -0.81 29.98 -13.11
CA PRO A 123 -0.26 31.26 -13.49
C PRO A 123 -1.39 32.30 -13.57
N THR A 124 -1.86 32.82 -12.44
CA THR A 124 -2.52 34.13 -12.44
C THR A 124 -2.14 34.92 -11.20
N ALA A 125 -1.26 35.90 -11.40
CA ALA A 125 -0.98 36.94 -10.44
C ALA A 125 -2.23 37.82 -10.28
N ALA A 126 -3.02 37.62 -9.22
CA ALA A 126 -3.83 38.68 -8.64
C ALA A 126 -4.19 38.33 -7.19
N THR A 127 -3.66 39.14 -6.28
CA THR A 127 -4.19 39.41 -4.95
C THR A 127 -4.21 38.24 -3.97
N ARG A 128 -3.27 38.33 -3.01
CA ARG A 128 -3.40 37.74 -1.67
C ARG A 128 -4.77 38.06 -1.09
N GLU A 129 -5.73 37.17 -1.25
CA GLU A 129 -6.77 36.99 -0.26
C GLU A 129 -6.46 35.70 0.48
N MET A 130 -6.13 35.89 1.75
CA MET A 130 -5.77 34.86 2.71
C MET A 130 -7.05 34.10 3.08
N VAL A 131 -7.63 33.37 2.12
CA VAL A 131 -8.68 32.40 2.41
C VAL A 131 -7.95 31.12 2.78
N PHE A 132 -7.80 30.91 4.09
CA PHE A 132 -7.47 29.61 4.65
C PHE A 132 -8.67 28.69 4.40
N ALA A 133 -8.85 28.27 3.14
CA ALA A 133 -9.80 27.23 2.81
C ALA A 133 -9.34 25.99 3.58
N PRO A 134 -10.16 25.41 4.46
CA PRO A 134 -9.82 24.12 5.01
C PRO A 134 -9.68 23.20 3.79
N ARG A 135 -8.45 22.73 3.52
CA ARG A 135 -8.21 21.61 2.63
C ARG A 135 -8.94 20.43 3.27
N ALA A 136 -10.24 20.35 3.01
CA ALA A 136 -11.02 19.16 3.17
C ALA A 136 -10.45 18.20 2.13
N GLY A 137 -9.37 17.53 2.52
CA GLY A 137 -8.89 16.34 1.86
C GLY A 137 -10.08 15.41 1.86
N ALA A 138 -10.76 15.35 0.72
CA ALA A 138 -11.82 14.40 0.49
C ALA A 138 -11.17 13.04 0.69
N ILE A 139 -11.36 12.46 1.87
CA ILE A 139 -10.97 11.09 2.16
C ILE A 139 -11.91 10.28 1.28
N ARG A 140 -11.50 10.02 0.04
CA ARG A 140 -12.13 9.02 -0.81
C ARG A 140 -11.76 7.67 -0.21
N LEU A 141 -12.51 7.30 0.82
CA LEU A 141 -12.64 5.93 1.29
C LEU A 141 -13.40 5.17 0.20
N GLY A 142 -12.70 4.87 -0.90
CA GLY A 142 -13.07 3.73 -1.72
C GLY A 142 -12.70 2.50 -0.88
N PRO A 143 -13.65 1.61 -0.55
CA PRO A 143 -13.32 0.35 0.06
C PRO A 143 -12.70 -0.53 -1.02
N GLU A 144 -11.43 -0.27 -1.37
CA GLU A 144 -10.62 -1.17 -2.17
C GLU A 144 -10.19 -2.31 -1.26
N LEU A 145 -11.18 -3.11 -0.84
CA LEU A 145 -10.95 -4.44 -0.27
C LEU A 145 -10.19 -5.21 -1.36
N ASN A 146 -8.93 -5.53 -1.09
CA ASN A 146 -8.09 -6.32 -1.99
C ASN A 146 -8.80 -7.65 -2.31
N PHE A 147 -9.54 -7.73 -3.41
CA PHE A 147 -10.21 -8.96 -3.87
C PHE A 147 -9.21 -10.12 -4.03
N SER A 148 -7.94 -9.80 -4.28
CA SER A 148 -6.83 -10.76 -4.29
C SER A 148 -6.48 -11.35 -2.91
N VAL A 149 -6.65 -10.59 -1.82
CA VAL A 149 -6.44 -11.11 -0.44
C VAL A 149 -7.62 -11.97 -0.02
N ALA A 150 -8.84 -11.57 -0.38
CA ALA A 150 -10.03 -12.37 -0.16
C ALA A 150 -9.92 -13.73 -0.89
N PHE A 151 -9.46 -13.73 -2.15
CA PHE A 151 -9.31 -14.96 -2.93
C PHE A 151 -8.24 -15.91 -2.35
N ARG A 152 -7.10 -15.39 -1.90
CA ARG A 152 -6.03 -16.19 -1.26
C ARG A 152 -6.50 -16.83 0.05
N LEU A 153 -7.27 -16.10 0.86
CA LEU A 153 -7.86 -16.64 2.08
C LEU A 153 -8.90 -17.73 1.78
N THR A 154 -9.72 -17.55 0.76
CA THR A 154 -10.70 -18.56 0.33
C THR A 154 -10.01 -19.85 -0.13
N VAL A 155 -8.99 -19.77 -0.99
CA VAL A 155 -8.26 -20.97 -1.45
C VAL A 155 -7.59 -21.69 -0.28
N LEU A 156 -6.89 -20.97 0.60
CA LEU A 156 -6.27 -21.56 1.79
C LEU A 156 -7.30 -22.24 2.70
N PHE A 157 -8.45 -21.62 2.89
CA PHE A 157 -9.53 -22.16 3.70
C PHE A 157 -10.08 -23.48 3.11
N TRP A 158 -10.34 -23.53 1.80
CA TRP A 158 -10.79 -24.76 1.14
C TRP A 158 -9.72 -25.87 1.13
N THR A 159 -8.44 -25.53 1.00
CA THR A 159 -7.36 -26.52 1.08
C THR A 159 -7.27 -27.17 2.47
N LEU A 160 -7.47 -26.39 3.54
CA LEU A 160 -7.41 -26.88 4.91
C LEU A 160 -8.61 -27.80 5.22
N ILE A 161 -9.81 -27.43 4.77
CA ILE A 161 -11.02 -28.27 4.89
C ILE A 161 -10.85 -29.59 4.15
N GLY A 162 -10.41 -29.55 2.88
CA GLY A 162 -10.17 -30.75 2.09
C GLY A 162 -9.13 -31.68 2.72
N SER A 163 -8.06 -31.12 3.28
CA SER A 163 -7.01 -31.89 3.95
C SER A 163 -7.50 -32.60 5.22
N VAL A 164 -8.34 -31.95 6.04
CA VAL A 164 -8.89 -32.57 7.26
C VAL A 164 -9.87 -33.68 6.91
N ILE A 165 -10.73 -33.46 5.91
CA ILE A 165 -11.68 -34.48 5.42
C ILE A 165 -10.94 -35.69 4.86
N TYR A 166 -9.89 -35.47 4.06
CA TYR A 166 -9.03 -36.54 3.55
C TYR A 166 -8.41 -37.38 4.66
N PHE A 167 -7.91 -36.73 5.73
CA PHE A 167 -7.31 -37.41 6.88
C PHE A 167 -8.33 -38.17 7.75
N VAL A 168 -9.59 -37.75 7.77
CA VAL A 168 -10.66 -38.45 8.53
C VAL A 168 -11.20 -39.66 7.75
N LEU A 169 -11.17 -39.62 6.42
CA LEU A 169 -11.70 -40.67 5.54
C LEU A 169 -10.68 -41.75 5.15
N ASN A 170 -9.39 -41.55 5.45
CA ASN A 170 -8.29 -42.47 5.12
C ASN A 170 -7.53 -42.89 6.38
#